data_AF-A0A8T5R3S9-F1
#
_entry.id   AF-A0A8T5R3S9-F1
#
_cell.length_a   1.000
_cell.length_b   1.000
_cell.length_c   1.000
_cell.angle_alpha   90.00
_cell.angle_beta   90.00
_cell.angle_gamma   90.00
#
_symmetry.space_group_name_H-M   'P 1'
#
loop_
_entity.id
_entity.type
_entity.pdbx_description
1 polymer ?
#
loop_
_entity_poly.entity_id
_entity_poly.type
_entity_poly.pdbx_seq_one_letter_code
_entity_poly.pdbx_strand_id
1 'polypeptide(L)'
;MQVELVHMAVFDVGSELELDRVATVLGQAPVRAPLVARSPLPTYAGILSPLETVIETTVEVTRPDGSVYTVAGRVESRVHAVGVVAIRLRTMVEHEGIDGLGRLAAGLRIDGRPFISAAEAWMASIRPELAAARVEPYEVHVPPEPYLVFAIPGSGAEPTRLLEQEQGPLTALLMGDPSGSRISTRLIDHVLRAPLQYDVDDLVLVGPEATVVVSPREPYEDVLDVLEFANLELLELRTYDAYLDRRLDLALPTLSRLQRPGGVFRSARGVLTELSETRLDFARLTENLRDTGKLFGDWYLGRLHRIASERFHLEEWARAVTAKMQTLNDILHLAEEAVDHRRAVILESMIVLLFVLDLVLIFMVA
;
A
#
# COMPACT_ATOMS: atom_id res chain seq x y z
N MET A 1 16.10 -28.12 7.29
CA MET A 1 16.61 -26.77 7.56
C MET A 1 15.58 -26.01 8.38
N GLN A 2 16.03 -25.17 9.31
CA GLN A 2 15.14 -24.22 9.98
C GLN A 2 14.94 -23.04 9.04
N VAL A 3 13.70 -22.62 8.80
CA VAL A 3 13.34 -21.48 7.97
C VAL A 3 12.42 -20.60 8.78
N GLU A 4 12.65 -19.30 8.75
CA GLU A 4 11.70 -18.35 9.28
C GLU A 4 10.71 -17.95 8.18
N LEU A 5 9.43 -18.11 8.44
CA LEU A 5 8.36 -17.60 7.59
C LEU A 5 7.83 -16.32 8.20
N VAL A 6 7.86 -15.24 7.43
CA VAL A 6 7.30 -13.95 7.83
C VAL A 6 6.13 -13.64 6.91
N HIS A 7 4.92 -13.89 7.40
CA HIS A 7 3.70 -13.46 6.72
C HIS A 7 3.42 -12.01 7.10
N MET A 8 3.19 -11.16 6.10
CA MET A 8 2.89 -9.75 6.27
C MET A 8 1.53 -9.43 5.67
N ALA A 9 0.82 -8.50 6.28
CA ALA A 9 -0.34 -7.85 5.68
C ALA A 9 -0.38 -6.39 6.14
N VAL A 10 -0.53 -5.47 5.18
CA VAL A 10 -0.72 -4.05 5.47
C VAL A 10 -2.19 -3.68 5.29
N PHE A 11 -2.71 -2.89 6.23
CA PHE A 11 -4.11 -2.49 6.32
C PHE A 11 -4.24 -0.97 6.34
N ASP A 12 -5.20 -0.45 5.58
CA ASP A 12 -5.58 0.95 5.67
C ASP A 12 -6.53 1.20 6.86
N VAL A 13 -6.24 2.26 7.60
CA VAL A 13 -7.04 2.73 8.73
C VAL A 13 -8.12 3.72 8.27
N GLY A 14 -7.99 4.28 7.06
CA GLY A 14 -8.92 5.25 6.48
C GLY A 14 -8.71 6.65 7.04
N SER A 15 -7.49 6.99 7.46
CA SER A 15 -7.10 8.30 8.03
C SER A 15 -5.61 8.33 8.31
N GLU A 16 -4.97 9.49 8.21
CA GLU A 16 -3.67 9.71 8.83
C GLU A 16 -3.75 9.56 10.37
N LEU A 17 -2.62 9.29 11.03
CA LEU A 17 -2.55 9.01 12.46
C LEU A 17 -1.54 9.93 13.18
N GLU A 18 -2.04 10.59 14.22
CA GLU A 18 -1.19 11.22 15.25
C GLU A 18 -0.67 10.13 16.20
N LEU A 19 0.51 9.56 15.90
CA LEU A 19 1.08 8.44 16.66
C LEU A 19 1.18 8.71 18.17
N ASP A 20 1.47 9.94 18.59
CA ASP A 20 1.59 10.30 20.01
C ASP A 20 0.25 10.19 20.78
N ARG A 21 -0.88 10.04 20.09
CA ARG A 21 -2.21 9.80 20.66
C ARG A 21 -2.61 8.32 20.71
N VAL A 22 -1.79 7.43 20.13
CA VAL A 22 -2.01 5.99 20.20
C VAL A 22 -1.55 5.48 21.56
N ALA A 23 -2.51 5.16 22.43
CA ALA A 23 -2.23 4.69 23.78
C ALA A 23 -1.95 3.18 23.83
N THR A 24 -2.69 2.40 23.04
CA THR A 24 -2.55 0.95 22.98
C THR A 24 -2.65 0.44 21.55
N VAL A 25 -2.02 -0.71 21.30
CA VAL A 25 -2.23 -1.56 20.13
C VAL A 25 -2.31 -2.99 20.65
N LEU A 26 -3.39 -3.72 20.30
CA LEU A 26 -3.67 -5.06 20.83
C LEU A 26 -3.63 -5.11 22.38
N GLY A 27 -4.13 -4.07 23.03
CA GLY A 27 -4.16 -3.95 24.49
C GLY A 27 -2.80 -3.76 25.17
N GLN A 28 -1.72 -3.52 24.41
CA GLN A 28 -0.39 -3.22 24.93
C GLN A 28 0.03 -1.79 24.60
N ALA A 29 0.83 -1.17 25.46
CA ALA A 29 1.44 0.12 25.14
C ALA A 29 2.51 -0.07 24.04
N PRO A 30 2.38 0.57 22.88
CA PRO A 30 3.35 0.44 21.80
C PRO A 30 4.67 1.12 22.15
N VAL A 31 5.76 0.63 21.56
CA VAL A 31 7.08 1.26 21.59
C VAL A 31 7.41 1.78 20.19
N ARG A 32 8.21 2.85 20.06
CA ARG A 32 8.70 3.24 18.73
C ARG A 32 9.71 2.20 18.26
N ALA A 33 9.43 1.56 17.12
CA ALA A 33 10.36 0.62 16.51
C ALA A 33 11.64 1.38 16.10
N PRO A 34 12.83 0.88 16.45
CA PRO A 34 14.07 1.46 15.96
C PRO A 34 14.14 1.26 14.45
N LEU A 35 14.27 2.34 13.69
CA LEU A 35 14.65 2.22 12.29
C LEU A 35 16.05 1.60 12.22
N VAL A 36 16.18 0.44 11.58
CA VAL A 36 17.49 -0.17 11.30
C VAL A 36 18.14 0.61 10.16
N ALA A 37 18.64 1.80 10.49
CA ALA A 37 19.40 2.62 9.58
C ALA A 37 20.89 2.36 9.80
N ARG A 38 21.57 1.90 8.75
CA ARG A 38 23.05 1.74 8.76
C ARG A 38 23.79 3.09 8.63
N SER A 39 23.06 4.19 8.46
CA SER A 39 23.52 5.58 8.34
C SER A 39 22.54 6.57 9.01
N PRO A 40 22.93 7.83 9.25
CA PRO A 40 22.02 8.84 9.81
C PRO A 40 20.83 9.08 8.89
N LEU A 41 19.62 8.95 9.44
CA LEU A 41 18.37 9.12 8.72
C LEU A 41 18.08 10.60 8.40
N PRO A 42 17.49 10.92 7.23
CA PRO A 42 16.99 12.25 6.93
C PRO A 42 15.83 12.69 7.84
N THR A 43 15.56 13.99 7.90
CA THR A 43 14.51 14.61 8.74
C THR A 43 13.09 14.11 8.45
N TYR A 44 12.82 13.57 7.25
CA TYR A 44 11.52 12.97 6.89
C TYR A 44 11.36 11.50 7.33
N ALA A 45 12.37 10.89 7.97
CA ALA A 45 12.33 9.52 8.47
C ALA A 45 11.34 9.27 9.62
N GLY A 46 10.67 10.31 10.14
CA GLY A 46 9.53 10.16 11.05
C GLY A 46 8.38 9.34 10.46
N ILE A 47 8.28 9.28 9.13
CA ILE A 47 7.35 8.41 8.38
C ILE A 47 7.71 6.92 8.56
N LEU A 48 8.98 6.61 8.81
CA LEU A 48 9.51 5.24 8.81
C LEU A 48 9.60 4.62 10.21
N SER A 49 9.36 5.36 11.30
CA SER A 49 9.41 4.80 12.66
C SER A 49 8.00 4.47 13.17
N PRO A 50 7.46 3.28 12.88
CA PRO A 50 6.14 2.90 13.38
C PRO A 50 6.15 2.73 14.90
N LEU A 51 4.95 2.82 15.47
CA LEU A 51 4.67 2.29 16.80
C LEU A 51 4.47 0.77 16.68
N GLU A 52 5.18 0.00 17.51
CA GLU A 52 5.21 -1.46 17.47
C GLU A 52 4.71 -2.07 18.78
N THR A 53 3.90 -3.12 18.66
CA THR A 53 3.59 -4.07 19.72
C THR A 53 3.87 -5.48 19.27
N VAL A 54 4.23 -6.33 20.22
CA VAL A 54 4.63 -7.71 19.96
C VAL A 54 3.83 -8.63 20.89
N ILE A 55 3.11 -9.58 20.31
CA ILE A 55 2.44 -10.63 21.06
C ILE A 55 2.89 -12.01 20.59
N GLU A 56 2.91 -12.97 21.51
CA GLU A 56 3.15 -14.38 21.19
C GLU A 56 1.83 -15.05 20.82
N THR A 57 1.90 -16.00 19.89
CA THR A 57 0.78 -16.83 19.46
C THR A 57 1.24 -18.26 19.19
N THR A 58 0.29 -19.15 18.95
CA THR A 58 0.56 -20.52 18.49
C THR A 58 0.12 -20.66 17.05
N VAL A 59 0.99 -21.19 16.21
CA VAL A 59 0.71 -21.44 14.80
C VAL A 59 0.64 -22.94 14.56
N GLU A 60 -0.45 -23.38 13.97
CA GLU A 60 -0.64 -24.75 13.49
C GLU A 60 -0.05 -24.86 12.08
N VAL A 61 0.84 -25.83 11.90
CA VAL A 61 1.51 -26.11 10.64
C VAL A 61 1.08 -27.48 10.14
N THR A 62 0.61 -27.54 8.89
CA THR A 62 0.25 -28.80 8.23
C THR A 62 1.42 -29.27 7.38
N ARG A 63 1.96 -30.45 7.70
CA ARG A 63 3.02 -31.09 6.91
C ARG A 63 2.50 -31.61 5.57
N PRO A 64 3.38 -31.88 4.60
CA PRO A 64 2.99 -32.51 3.33
C PRO A 64 2.29 -33.87 3.48
N ASP A 65 2.53 -34.61 4.57
CA ASP A 65 1.88 -35.88 4.89
C ASP A 65 0.49 -35.73 5.55
N GLY A 66 0.04 -34.49 5.76
CA GLY A 66 -1.23 -34.16 6.39
C GLY A 66 -1.21 -34.11 7.93
N SER A 67 -0.08 -34.43 8.56
CA SER A 67 0.06 -34.29 10.02
C SER A 67 0.15 -32.81 10.43
N VAL A 68 -0.47 -32.47 11.55
CA VAL A 68 -0.45 -31.10 12.10
C VAL A 68 0.45 -31.06 13.32
N TYR A 69 1.26 -30.01 13.43
CA TYR A 69 2.06 -29.70 14.62
C TYR A 69 1.97 -28.22 14.93
N THR A 70 2.25 -27.85 16.17
CA THR A 70 2.24 -26.45 16.60
C THR A 70 3.65 -25.92 16.78
N VAL A 71 3.82 -24.66 16.44
CA VAL A 71 5.05 -23.88 16.65
C VAL A 71 4.71 -22.55 17.31
N ALA A 72 5.67 -21.95 18.00
CA ALA A 72 5.53 -20.58 18.50
C ALA A 72 5.54 -19.60 17.33
N GLY A 73 4.63 -18.64 17.35
CA GLY A 73 4.61 -17.53 16.41
C GLY A 73 4.67 -16.20 17.14
N ARG A 74 5.32 -15.22 16.54
CA ARG A 74 5.41 -13.85 17.05
C ARG A 74 4.64 -12.93 16.11
N VAL A 75 3.66 -12.21 16.65
CA VAL A 75 2.85 -11.22 15.91
C VAL A 75 3.36 -9.84 16.24
N GLU A 76 3.87 -9.13 15.24
CA GLU A 76 4.31 -7.74 15.32
C GLU A 76 3.23 -6.87 14.67
N SER A 77 2.69 -5.91 15.41
CA SER A 77 1.73 -4.93 14.89
C SER A 77 2.41 -3.57 14.86
N ARG A 78 2.54 -2.99 13.67
CA ARG A 78 3.34 -1.79 13.39
C ARG A 78 2.43 -0.72 12.80
N VAL A 79 2.22 0.36 13.55
CA VAL A 79 1.32 1.47 13.21
C VAL A 79 2.13 2.63 12.65
N HIS A 80 1.85 2.99 11.40
CA HIS A 80 2.51 4.05 10.65
C HIS A 80 1.68 5.32 10.66
N ALA A 81 2.35 6.48 10.70
CA ALA A 81 1.70 7.80 10.76
C ALA A 81 0.82 8.10 9.54
N VAL A 82 1.12 7.49 8.40
CA VAL A 82 0.34 7.62 7.15
C VAL A 82 -1.03 6.93 7.21
N GLY A 83 -1.38 6.28 8.33
CA GLY A 83 -2.67 5.60 8.46
C GLY A 83 -2.66 4.14 8.06
N VAL A 84 -1.49 3.50 8.11
CA VAL A 84 -1.33 2.08 7.75
C VAL A 84 -0.91 1.28 8.97
N VAL A 85 -1.51 0.10 9.14
CA VAL A 85 -1.08 -0.89 10.13
C VAL A 85 -0.51 -2.09 9.39
N ALA A 86 0.77 -2.39 9.63
CA ALA A 86 1.39 -3.61 9.17
C ALA A 86 1.33 -4.68 10.26
N ILE A 87 0.89 -5.87 9.91
CA ILE A 87 0.87 -7.05 10.78
C ILE A 87 1.86 -8.05 10.21
N ARG A 88 2.88 -8.44 10.99
CA ARG A 88 3.83 -9.50 10.66
C ARG A 88 3.61 -10.69 11.58
N LEU A 89 3.41 -11.88 11.03
CA LEU A 89 3.48 -13.15 11.75
C LEU A 89 4.79 -13.84 11.40
N ARG A 90 5.66 -13.99 12.40
CA ARG A 90 6.96 -14.64 12.30
C ARG A 90 6.89 -16.00 12.94
N THR A 91 7.30 -17.04 12.21
CA THR A 91 7.29 -18.40 12.73
C THR A 91 8.49 -19.18 12.21
N MET A 92 9.13 -19.93 13.10
CA MET A 92 10.21 -20.85 12.73
C MET A 92 9.61 -22.21 12.38
N VAL A 93 9.97 -22.73 11.22
CA VAL A 93 9.51 -24.02 10.72
C VAL A 93 10.70 -24.89 10.31
N GLU A 94 10.57 -26.19 10.51
CA GLU A 94 11.55 -27.16 10.04
C GLU A 94 11.03 -27.82 8.76
N HIS A 95 11.81 -27.72 7.69
CA HIS A 95 11.45 -28.34 6.42
C HIS A 95 12.68 -28.81 5.64
N GLU A 96 12.53 -29.84 4.81
CA GLU A 96 13.60 -30.36 3.97
C GLU A 96 13.57 -29.71 2.59
N GLY A 97 14.59 -28.90 2.28
CA GLY A 97 14.73 -28.24 0.97
C GLY A 97 13.70 -27.13 0.71
N ILE A 98 13.85 -26.46 -0.43
CA ILE A 98 12.99 -25.33 -0.82
C ILE A 98 11.62 -25.81 -1.32
N ASP A 99 11.59 -26.96 -1.98
CA ASP A 99 10.35 -27.53 -2.50
C ASP A 99 9.34 -27.80 -1.37
N GLY A 100 8.10 -27.37 -1.58
CA GLY A 100 7.04 -27.52 -0.58
C GLY A 100 6.98 -26.46 0.52
N LEU A 101 7.97 -25.57 0.66
CA LEU A 101 7.89 -24.43 1.60
C LEU A 101 6.64 -23.58 1.36
N GLY A 102 6.27 -23.37 0.09
CA GLY A 102 5.06 -22.62 -0.28
C GLY A 102 3.77 -23.29 0.23
N ARG A 103 3.68 -24.63 0.21
CA ARG A 103 2.54 -25.35 0.80
C ARG A 103 2.48 -25.23 2.30
N LEU A 104 3.65 -25.29 2.94
CA LEU A 104 3.77 -25.17 4.38
C LEU A 104 3.32 -23.77 4.84
N ALA A 105 3.78 -22.72 4.16
CA ALA A 105 3.35 -21.34 4.39
C ALA A 105 1.83 -21.15 4.17
N ALA A 106 1.30 -21.59 3.02
CA ALA A 106 -0.13 -21.49 2.71
C ALA A 106 -1.02 -22.32 3.66
N GLY A 107 -0.47 -23.40 4.22
CA GLY A 107 -1.12 -24.31 5.16
C GLY A 107 -1.12 -23.85 6.61
N LEU A 108 -0.43 -22.75 6.96
CA LEU A 108 -0.40 -22.23 8.31
C LEU A 108 -1.81 -21.80 8.77
N ARG A 109 -2.10 -22.09 10.04
CA ARG A 109 -3.34 -21.70 10.70
C ARG A 109 -3.06 -21.08 12.07
N ILE A 110 -3.84 -20.05 12.41
CA ILE A 110 -3.85 -19.39 13.71
C ILE A 110 -5.29 -19.43 14.20
N ASP A 111 -5.53 -20.11 15.32
CA ASP A 111 -6.88 -20.40 15.82
C ASP A 111 -7.79 -21.03 14.74
N GLY A 112 -7.23 -21.95 13.94
CA GLY A 112 -7.92 -22.62 12.83
C GLY A 112 -8.14 -21.74 11.59
N ARG A 113 -7.63 -20.50 11.55
CA ARG A 113 -7.81 -19.54 10.43
C ARG A 113 -6.55 -19.36 9.60
N PRO A 114 -6.64 -19.15 8.28
CA PRO A 114 -5.51 -18.66 7.50
C PRO A 114 -4.96 -17.33 8.03
N PHE A 115 -3.70 -17.03 7.73
CA PHE A 115 -3.04 -15.80 8.19
C PHE A 115 -3.85 -14.53 7.94
N ILE A 116 -4.36 -14.31 6.71
CA ILE A 116 -5.09 -13.08 6.39
C ILE A 116 -6.35 -12.91 7.24
N SER A 117 -7.12 -13.98 7.45
CA SER A 117 -8.30 -13.92 8.32
C SER A 117 -7.97 -13.74 9.80
N ALA A 118 -6.79 -14.19 10.26
CA ALA A 118 -6.29 -13.88 11.59
C ALA A 118 -5.85 -12.41 11.70
N ALA A 119 -5.12 -11.92 10.70
CA ALA A 119 -4.68 -10.52 10.59
C ALA A 119 -5.86 -9.54 10.54
N GLU A 120 -6.91 -9.86 9.79
CA GLU A 120 -8.17 -9.08 9.79
C GLU A 120 -8.81 -9.03 11.19
N ALA A 121 -8.77 -10.14 11.95
CA ALA A 121 -9.32 -10.19 13.30
C ALA A 121 -8.50 -9.34 14.30
N TRP A 122 -7.17 -9.38 14.19
CA TRP A 122 -6.29 -8.48 14.94
C TRP A 122 -6.54 -7.03 14.56
N MET A 123 -6.61 -6.72 13.26
CA MET A 123 -6.90 -5.36 12.79
C MET A 123 -8.26 -4.85 13.26
N ALA A 124 -9.28 -5.71 13.29
CA ALA A 124 -10.60 -5.37 13.85
C ALA A 124 -10.53 -5.02 15.35
N SER A 125 -9.60 -5.63 16.08
CA SER A 125 -9.35 -5.34 17.50
C SER A 125 -8.53 -4.06 17.70
N ILE A 126 -7.58 -3.77 16.79
CA ILE A 126 -6.73 -2.56 16.81
C ILE A 126 -7.53 -1.30 16.42
N ARG A 127 -8.44 -1.40 15.45
CA ARG A 127 -9.21 -0.26 14.92
C ARG A 127 -9.85 0.65 15.98
N PRO A 128 -10.55 0.15 17.02
CA PRO A 128 -11.10 1.01 18.07
C PRO A 128 -10.02 1.71 18.90
N GLU A 129 -8.85 1.09 19.08
CA GLU A 129 -7.73 1.68 19.83
C GLU A 129 -7.10 2.87 19.08
N LEU A 130 -7.12 2.83 17.75
CA LEU A 130 -6.62 3.91 16.89
C LEU A 130 -7.60 5.08 16.73
N ALA A 131 -8.87 4.94 17.13
CA ALA A 131 -9.93 5.91 16.84
C ALA A 131 -9.60 7.33 17.33
N ALA A 132 -8.96 7.45 18.49
CA ALA A 132 -8.59 8.73 19.08
C ALA A 132 -7.40 9.41 18.38
N ALA A 133 -6.63 8.70 17.54
CA ALA A 133 -5.46 9.20 16.84
C ALA A 133 -5.74 9.58 15.37
N ARG A 134 -6.94 9.30 14.86
CA ARG A 134 -7.32 9.54 13.46
C ARG A 134 -7.40 11.04 13.14
N VAL A 135 -6.76 11.43 12.05
CA VAL A 135 -6.81 12.77 11.45
C VAL A 135 -7.42 12.65 10.07
N GLU A 136 -8.39 13.52 9.76
CA GLU A 136 -9.04 13.61 8.43
C GLU A 136 -9.52 12.26 7.87
N PRO A 137 -10.51 11.62 8.51
CA PRO A 137 -10.98 10.31 8.09
C PRO A 137 -11.63 10.35 6.71
N TYR A 138 -11.36 9.32 5.91
CA TYR A 138 -11.99 9.07 4.63
C TYR A 138 -12.69 7.69 4.62
N GLU A 139 -13.70 7.56 3.76
CA GLU A 139 -14.48 6.34 3.64
C GLU A 139 -14.15 5.61 2.34
N VAL A 140 -13.01 4.93 2.34
CA VAL A 140 -12.60 4.01 1.28
C VAL A 140 -12.18 2.71 1.95
N HIS A 141 -12.50 1.59 1.32
CA HIS A 141 -12.08 0.29 1.79
C HIS A 141 -11.34 -0.41 0.67
N VAL A 142 -10.06 -0.69 0.91
CA VAL A 142 -9.22 -1.53 0.07
C VAL A 142 -8.89 -2.80 0.84
N PRO A 143 -8.89 -3.98 0.18
CA PRO A 143 -8.38 -5.20 0.79
C PRO A 143 -6.94 -5.02 1.30
N PRO A 144 -6.51 -5.77 2.33
CA PRO A 144 -5.12 -5.74 2.76
C PRO A 144 -4.18 -6.25 1.66
N GLU A 145 -2.96 -5.74 1.62
CA GLU A 145 -1.92 -6.26 0.73
C GLU A 145 -1.06 -7.30 1.46
N PRO A 146 -1.23 -8.60 1.17
CA PRO A 146 -0.41 -9.65 1.75
C PRO A 146 0.99 -9.66 1.12
N TYR A 147 2.00 -10.04 1.91
CA TYR A 147 3.32 -10.35 1.38
C TYR A 147 3.99 -11.43 2.22
N LEU A 148 4.82 -12.28 1.62
CA LEU A 148 5.48 -13.37 2.32
C LEU A 148 7.00 -13.28 2.20
N VAL A 149 7.72 -13.48 3.29
CA VAL A 149 9.18 -13.61 3.27
C VAL A 149 9.59 -14.98 3.79
N PHE A 150 10.41 -15.68 3.01
CA PHE A 150 11.10 -16.90 3.40
C PHE A 150 12.53 -16.55 3.76
N ALA A 151 12.84 -16.52 5.05
CA ALA A 151 14.20 -16.31 5.53
C ALA A 151 14.87 -17.67 5.81
N ILE A 152 15.75 -18.03 4.90
CA ILE A 152 16.48 -19.28 4.89
C ILE A 152 17.89 -19.01 5.45
N PRO A 153 18.35 -19.75 6.47
CA PRO A 153 19.69 -19.59 6.99
C PRO A 153 20.71 -19.97 5.91
N GLY A 154 21.79 -19.19 5.84
CA GLY A 154 22.92 -19.51 4.97
C GLY A 154 23.49 -20.89 5.29
N SER A 155 23.57 -21.77 4.29
CA SER A 155 24.05 -23.15 4.45
C SER A 155 25.58 -23.27 4.48
N GLY A 156 26.31 -22.14 4.45
CA GLY A 156 27.77 -22.09 4.28
C GLY A 156 28.26 -22.41 2.86
N ALA A 157 27.35 -22.74 1.94
CA ALA A 157 27.61 -22.82 0.51
C ALA A 157 27.26 -21.48 -0.15
N GLU A 158 27.95 -21.13 -1.25
CA GLU A 158 27.66 -19.91 -1.99
C GLU A 158 26.17 -19.86 -2.42
N PRO A 159 25.41 -18.82 -2.04
CA PRO A 159 24.00 -18.67 -2.40
C PRO A 159 23.72 -18.77 -3.91
N THR A 160 24.72 -18.45 -4.72
CA THR A 160 24.67 -18.58 -6.19
C THR A 160 24.44 -20.03 -6.63
N ARG A 161 24.98 -21.02 -5.91
CA ARG A 161 24.72 -22.45 -6.20
C ARG A 161 23.29 -22.85 -5.89
N LEU A 162 22.70 -22.28 -4.84
CA LEU A 162 21.29 -22.50 -4.53
C LEU A 162 20.41 -21.95 -5.65
N LEU A 163 20.73 -20.75 -6.14
CA LEU A 163 20.02 -20.14 -7.27
C LEU A 163 20.10 -21.00 -8.53
N GLU A 164 21.26 -21.60 -8.83
CA GLU A 164 21.44 -22.49 -9.99
C GLU A 164 20.68 -23.81 -9.87
N GLN A 165 20.62 -24.40 -8.68
CA GLN A 165 20.04 -25.72 -8.44
C GLN A 165 18.52 -25.68 -8.25
N GLU A 166 18.00 -24.62 -7.63
CA GLU A 166 16.61 -24.53 -7.16
C GLU A 166 15.78 -23.50 -7.93
N GLN A 167 16.14 -23.21 -9.18
CA GLN A 167 15.47 -22.17 -10.00
C GLN A 167 13.95 -22.33 -10.06
N GLY A 168 13.46 -23.56 -10.23
CA GLY A 168 12.04 -23.88 -10.24
C GLY A 168 11.39 -23.59 -8.88
N PRO A 169 11.75 -24.32 -7.82
CA PRO A 169 11.18 -24.10 -6.48
C PRO A 169 11.26 -22.64 -6.02
N LEU A 170 12.40 -21.96 -6.20
CA LEU A 170 12.54 -20.53 -5.89
C LEU A 170 11.54 -19.68 -6.66
N THR A 171 11.41 -19.88 -7.97
CA THR A 171 10.43 -19.12 -8.77
C THR A 171 8.99 -19.39 -8.31
N ALA A 172 8.65 -20.61 -7.89
CA ALA A 172 7.31 -20.93 -7.37
C ALA A 172 7.03 -20.15 -6.09
N LEU A 173 8.00 -20.10 -5.15
CA LEU A 173 7.86 -19.32 -3.92
C LEU A 173 7.62 -17.84 -4.24
N LEU A 174 8.45 -17.25 -5.09
CA LEU A 174 8.39 -15.83 -5.45
C LEU A 174 7.07 -15.43 -6.14
N MET A 175 6.48 -16.38 -6.87
CA MET A 175 5.18 -16.23 -7.53
C MET A 175 3.99 -16.64 -6.66
N GLY A 176 4.22 -17.06 -5.41
CA GLY A 176 3.17 -17.52 -4.52
C GLY A 176 2.46 -18.79 -4.99
N ASP A 177 3.07 -19.60 -5.87
CA ASP A 177 2.52 -20.89 -6.31
C ASP A 177 2.90 -21.99 -5.30
N PRO A 178 1.97 -22.45 -4.45
CA PRO A 178 2.28 -23.46 -3.45
C PRO A 178 2.59 -24.82 -4.11
N SER A 179 2.14 -25.03 -5.35
CA SER A 179 2.18 -26.33 -6.02
C SER A 179 3.58 -26.69 -6.51
N GLY A 180 4.47 -25.71 -6.68
CA GLY A 180 5.84 -25.91 -7.19
C GLY A 180 5.91 -26.47 -8.61
N SER A 181 4.78 -26.47 -9.36
CA SER A 181 4.64 -27.32 -10.54
C SER A 181 5.09 -26.62 -11.83
N ARG A 182 5.90 -27.32 -12.64
CA ARG A 182 6.33 -27.00 -14.02
C ARG A 182 6.35 -25.51 -14.39
N ILE A 183 7.27 -24.79 -13.77
CA ILE A 183 7.50 -23.38 -14.09
C ILE A 183 8.21 -23.29 -15.44
N SER A 184 7.68 -22.44 -16.33
CA SER A 184 8.31 -22.23 -17.63
C SER A 184 9.68 -21.56 -17.48
N THR A 185 10.65 -21.95 -18.31
CA THR A 185 11.99 -21.34 -18.31
C THR A 185 11.93 -19.82 -18.54
N ARG A 186 10.97 -19.33 -19.35
CA ARG A 186 10.76 -17.88 -19.56
C ARG A 186 10.36 -17.15 -18.29
N LEU A 187 9.53 -17.79 -17.44
CA LEU A 187 9.11 -17.21 -16.17
C LEU A 187 10.26 -17.22 -15.17
N ILE A 188 11.04 -18.30 -15.11
CA ILE A 188 12.28 -18.39 -14.32
C ILE A 188 13.22 -17.23 -14.69
N ASP A 189 13.52 -17.07 -15.98
CA ASP A 189 14.38 -16.01 -16.47
C ASP A 189 13.83 -14.61 -16.13
N HIS A 190 12.51 -14.43 -16.07
CA HIS A 190 11.90 -13.14 -15.75
C HIS A 190 11.93 -12.82 -14.24
N VAL A 191 11.68 -13.82 -13.39
CA VAL A 191 11.59 -13.67 -11.94
C VAL A 191 12.99 -13.62 -11.30
N LEU A 192 13.93 -14.42 -11.77
CA LEU A 192 15.29 -14.52 -11.22
C LEU A 192 16.31 -13.55 -11.86
N ARG A 193 15.83 -12.55 -12.60
CA ARG A 193 16.64 -11.64 -13.43
C ARG A 193 17.54 -10.66 -12.65
N ALA A 194 17.25 -10.43 -11.37
CA ALA A 194 17.91 -9.42 -10.56
C ALA A 194 18.12 -9.91 -9.12
N PRO A 195 18.96 -10.94 -8.89
CA PRO A 195 19.36 -11.29 -7.54
C PRO A 195 20.09 -10.12 -6.91
N LEU A 196 19.76 -9.82 -5.66
CA LEU A 196 20.45 -8.81 -4.89
C LEU A 196 21.40 -9.50 -3.91
N GLN A 197 22.69 -9.21 -4.04
CA GLN A 197 23.75 -9.68 -3.14
C GLN A 197 24.51 -8.46 -2.63
N TYR A 198 24.73 -8.39 -1.32
CA TYR A 198 25.56 -7.41 -0.63
C TYR A 198 26.88 -8.02 -0.17
N ASP A 199 26.82 -9.20 0.44
CA ASP A 199 27.97 -10.04 0.80
C ASP A 199 27.99 -11.30 -0.10
N VAL A 200 29.14 -11.97 -0.18
CA VAL A 200 29.32 -13.20 -0.99
C VAL A 200 28.40 -14.33 -0.48
N ASP A 201 28.02 -14.25 0.78
CA ASP A 201 27.20 -15.26 1.45
C ASP A 201 25.73 -14.88 1.57
N ASP A 202 25.29 -13.69 1.13
CA ASP A 202 23.87 -13.31 1.15
C ASP A 202 23.22 -13.30 -0.24
N LEU A 203 21.90 -13.48 -0.26
CA LEU A 203 21.08 -13.43 -1.46
C LEU A 203 19.66 -13.04 -1.11
N VAL A 204 19.16 -11.99 -1.74
CA VAL A 204 17.75 -11.60 -1.67
C VAL A 204 17.15 -11.69 -3.06
N LEU A 205 16.07 -12.47 -3.17
CA LEU A 205 15.27 -12.63 -4.36
C LEU A 205 13.89 -12.05 -4.10
N VAL A 206 13.53 -10.99 -4.79
CA VAL A 206 12.23 -10.33 -4.62
C VAL A 206 11.30 -10.71 -5.78
N GLY A 207 10.15 -11.25 -5.43
CA GLY A 207 9.05 -11.59 -6.32
C GLY A 207 7.81 -10.75 -6.04
N PRO A 208 6.79 -10.88 -6.91
CA PRO A 208 5.53 -10.17 -6.74
C PRO A 208 4.76 -10.60 -5.48
N GLU A 209 4.80 -11.88 -5.12
CA GLU A 209 4.01 -12.42 -3.99
C GLU A 209 4.87 -12.74 -2.76
N ALA A 210 6.16 -13.00 -2.97
CA ALA A 210 7.08 -13.31 -1.88
C ALA A 210 8.51 -12.87 -2.15
N THR A 211 9.30 -12.79 -1.08
CA THR A 211 10.75 -12.65 -1.11
C THR A 211 11.41 -13.87 -0.48
N VAL A 212 12.52 -14.32 -1.06
CA VAL A 212 13.43 -15.29 -0.44
C VAL A 212 14.68 -14.54 0.01
N VAL A 213 14.98 -14.61 1.30
CA VAL A 213 16.20 -14.09 1.91
C VAL A 213 17.06 -15.28 2.31
N VAL A 214 18.28 -15.34 1.78
CA VAL A 214 19.30 -16.28 2.21
C VAL A 214 20.39 -15.46 2.87
N SER A 215 20.58 -15.61 4.17
CA SER A 215 21.64 -14.91 4.89
C SER A 215 22.24 -15.81 5.97
N PRO A 216 23.58 -15.89 6.09
CA PRO A 216 24.25 -16.56 7.21
C PRO A 216 24.26 -15.68 8.47
N ARG A 217 23.91 -14.39 8.36
CA ARG A 217 23.94 -13.42 9.46
C ARG A 217 22.55 -12.86 9.70
N GLU A 218 22.00 -13.15 10.87
CA GLU A 218 20.97 -12.30 11.48
C GLU A 218 21.62 -10.99 11.96
N PRO A 219 20.89 -9.86 11.96
CA PRO A 219 19.47 -9.69 11.57
C PRO A 219 19.28 -9.18 10.13
N TYR A 220 18.15 -9.57 9.51
CA TYR A 220 17.68 -9.11 8.18
C TYR A 220 16.44 -8.20 8.30
N GLU A 221 16.24 -7.57 9.47
CA GLU A 221 15.11 -6.67 9.75
C GLU A 221 15.05 -5.48 8.79
N ASP A 222 16.20 -4.97 8.35
CA ASP A 222 16.29 -3.89 7.37
C ASP A 222 15.67 -4.28 6.01
N VAL A 223 15.81 -5.54 5.60
CA VAL A 223 15.13 -6.10 4.43
C VAL A 223 13.61 -6.13 4.64
N LEU A 224 13.15 -6.58 5.81
CA LEU A 224 11.73 -6.63 6.13
C LEU A 224 11.09 -5.24 6.16
N ASP A 225 11.79 -4.24 6.71
CA ASP A 225 11.34 -2.85 6.76
C ASP A 225 11.21 -2.23 5.37
N VAL A 226 12.15 -2.50 4.46
CA VAL A 226 12.07 -2.05 3.07
C VAL A 226 10.89 -2.69 2.34
N LEU A 227 10.68 -4.00 2.52
CA LEU A 227 9.57 -4.72 1.89
C LEU A 227 8.21 -4.26 2.44
N GLU A 228 8.11 -4.06 3.76
CA GLU A 228 6.91 -3.48 4.39
C GLU A 228 6.62 -2.09 3.83
N PHE A 229 7.64 -1.24 3.69
CA PHE A 229 7.47 0.11 3.15
C PHE A 229 6.99 0.08 1.70
N ALA A 230 7.59 -0.75 0.84
CA ALA A 230 7.13 -0.89 -0.54
C ALA A 230 5.69 -1.44 -0.63
N ASN A 231 5.31 -2.35 0.26
CA ASN A 231 3.95 -2.90 0.32
C ASN A 231 2.94 -1.85 0.83
N LEU A 232 3.36 -1.00 1.77
CA LEU A 232 2.59 0.16 2.22
C LEU A 232 2.37 1.15 1.08
N GLU A 233 3.38 1.48 0.28
CA GLU A 233 3.24 2.36 -0.89
C GLU A 233 2.25 1.80 -1.92
N LEU A 234 2.25 0.48 -2.14
CA LEU A 234 1.26 -0.20 -2.98
C LEU A 234 -0.17 0.00 -2.43
N LEU A 235 -0.37 -0.23 -1.14
CA LEU A 235 -1.66 -0.06 -0.47
C LEU A 235 -2.15 1.40 -0.57
N GLU A 236 -1.27 2.39 -0.35
CA GLU A 236 -1.61 3.81 -0.48
C GLU A 236 -2.04 4.15 -1.91
N LEU A 237 -1.29 3.70 -2.92
CA LEU A 237 -1.64 3.90 -4.32
C LEU A 237 -3.00 3.31 -4.67
N ARG A 238 -3.31 2.10 -4.20
CA ARG A 238 -4.60 1.45 -4.41
C ARG A 238 -5.73 2.15 -3.67
N THR A 239 -5.45 2.70 -2.50
CA THR A 239 -6.41 3.49 -1.72
C THR A 239 -6.73 4.80 -2.41
N TYR A 240 -5.73 5.49 -2.96
CA TYR A 240 -5.93 6.66 -3.78
C TYR A 240 -6.68 6.35 -5.08
N ASP A 241 -6.37 5.24 -5.74
CA ASP A 241 -7.09 4.79 -6.93
C ASP A 241 -8.59 4.62 -6.66
N ALA A 242 -8.93 3.88 -5.59
CA ALA A 242 -10.32 3.66 -5.19
C ALA A 242 -11.02 4.94 -4.71
N TYR A 243 -10.29 5.83 -4.02
CA TYR A 243 -10.81 7.14 -3.63
C TYR A 243 -11.16 8.00 -4.84
N LEU A 244 -10.25 8.06 -5.83
CA LEU A 244 -10.44 8.86 -7.04
C LEU A 244 -11.56 8.29 -7.91
N ASP A 245 -11.71 6.97 -8.01
CA ASP A 245 -12.83 6.36 -8.71
C ASP A 245 -14.17 6.79 -8.11
N ARG A 246 -14.29 6.72 -6.77
CA ARG A 246 -15.50 7.18 -6.08
C ARG A 246 -15.77 8.67 -6.33
N ARG A 247 -14.73 9.51 -6.40
CA ARG A 247 -14.88 10.94 -6.70
C ARG A 247 -15.27 11.20 -8.16
N LEU A 248 -14.69 10.47 -9.11
CA LEU A 248 -15.03 10.56 -10.54
C LEU A 248 -16.48 10.15 -10.81
N ASP A 249 -16.96 9.08 -10.16
CA ASP A 249 -18.35 8.62 -10.24
C ASP A 249 -19.36 9.68 -9.78
N LEU A 250 -18.97 10.55 -8.85
CA LEU A 250 -19.79 11.68 -8.37
C LEU A 250 -19.67 12.92 -9.28
N ALA A 251 -18.48 13.18 -9.81
CA ALA A 251 -18.18 14.36 -10.62
C ALA A 251 -18.84 14.29 -12.01
N LEU A 252 -18.77 13.14 -12.68
CA LEU A 252 -19.26 12.97 -14.06
C LEU A 252 -20.76 13.26 -14.23
N PRO A 253 -21.67 12.68 -13.42
CA PRO A 253 -23.09 13.01 -13.50
C PRO A 253 -23.38 14.47 -13.18
N THR A 254 -22.60 15.09 -12.30
CA THR A 254 -22.77 16.51 -11.95
C THR A 254 -22.47 17.41 -13.15
N LEU A 255 -21.34 17.20 -13.83
CA LEU A 255 -20.99 17.97 -15.02
C LEU A 255 -22.11 17.91 -16.07
N SER A 256 -22.67 16.71 -16.29
CA SER A 256 -23.78 16.51 -17.22
C SER A 256 -25.05 17.31 -16.87
N ARG A 257 -25.31 17.56 -15.57
CA ARG A 257 -26.46 18.35 -15.10
C ARG A 257 -26.21 19.85 -15.26
N LEU A 258 -24.99 20.32 -15.03
CA LEU A 258 -24.60 21.72 -15.23
C LEU A 258 -24.72 22.16 -16.68
N GLN A 259 -24.46 21.25 -17.62
CA GLN A 259 -24.60 21.52 -19.06
C GLN A 259 -26.05 21.53 -19.57
N ARG A 260 -27.06 21.12 -18.77
CA ARG A 260 -28.46 21.11 -19.21
C ARG A 260 -29.11 22.50 -19.12
N PRO A 261 -29.88 22.92 -20.14
CA PRO A 261 -30.62 24.18 -20.08
C PRO A 261 -31.70 24.13 -18.98
N GLY A 262 -31.60 25.02 -17.99
CA GLY A 262 -32.56 25.13 -16.87
C GLY A 262 -32.12 24.53 -15.53
N GLY A 263 -30.92 23.95 -15.44
CA GLY A 263 -30.34 23.42 -14.19
C GLY A 263 -30.02 24.51 -13.15
N VAL A 264 -30.65 24.42 -11.98
CA VAL A 264 -30.75 25.42 -10.90
C VAL A 264 -29.41 25.99 -10.39
N PHE A 265 -29.34 27.33 -10.32
CA PHE A 265 -28.27 28.20 -9.76
C PHE A 265 -27.75 27.84 -8.36
N ARG A 266 -28.54 27.13 -7.55
CA ARG A 266 -28.20 26.77 -6.17
C ARG A 266 -27.37 25.48 -6.05
N SER A 267 -27.38 24.62 -7.07
CA SER A 267 -26.66 23.33 -7.01
C SER A 267 -25.19 23.43 -7.42
N ALA A 268 -24.84 24.33 -8.35
CA ALA A 268 -23.48 24.40 -8.89
C ALA A 268 -22.42 24.75 -7.83
N ARG A 269 -22.73 25.71 -6.94
CA ARG A 269 -21.79 26.17 -5.91
C ARG A 269 -21.56 25.12 -4.82
N GLY A 270 -22.63 24.44 -4.39
CA GLY A 270 -22.54 23.34 -3.41
C GLY A 270 -21.72 22.18 -3.95
N VAL A 271 -21.92 21.82 -5.23
CA VAL A 271 -21.20 20.70 -5.83
C VAL A 271 -19.75 21.03 -6.17
N LEU A 272 -19.45 22.25 -6.64
CA LEU A 272 -18.06 22.71 -6.78
C LEU A 272 -17.33 22.71 -5.43
N THR A 273 -18.00 23.13 -4.34
CA THR A 273 -17.41 23.10 -2.99
C THR A 273 -17.17 21.67 -2.51
N GLU A 274 -18.11 20.75 -2.75
CA GLU A 274 -18.01 19.32 -2.37
C GLU A 274 -16.95 18.55 -3.18
N LEU A 275 -16.65 18.99 -4.41
CA LEU A 275 -15.61 18.41 -5.27
C LEU A 275 -14.22 19.05 -5.06
N SER A 276 -14.16 20.33 -4.69
CA SER A 276 -12.89 21.08 -4.51
C SER A 276 -12.18 20.82 -3.18
N GLU A 277 -12.83 20.12 -2.23
CA GLU A 277 -12.19 19.58 -1.01
C GLU A 277 -11.34 18.33 -1.28
N THR A 278 -10.65 18.28 -2.43
CA THR A 278 -9.71 17.21 -2.75
C THR A 278 -8.29 17.74 -2.58
N ARG A 279 -7.79 17.74 -1.34
CA ARG A 279 -6.35 17.90 -1.09
C ARG A 279 -5.72 16.52 -0.97
N LEU A 280 -5.19 16.04 -2.09
CA LEU A 280 -4.37 14.84 -2.14
C LEU A 280 -2.92 15.27 -2.34
N ASP A 281 -2.07 15.03 -1.35
CA ASP A 281 -0.62 15.30 -1.39
C ASP A 281 0.13 14.23 -2.21
N PHE A 282 -0.38 13.90 -3.42
CA PHE A 282 0.19 12.91 -4.34
C PHE A 282 1.64 13.24 -4.77
N ALA A 283 2.00 14.53 -4.71
CA ALA A 283 3.37 14.99 -4.95
C ALA A 283 4.38 14.35 -3.98
N ARG A 284 3.99 14.14 -2.71
CA ARG A 284 4.87 13.51 -1.71
C ARG A 284 5.11 12.03 -2.01
N LEU A 285 4.04 11.32 -2.41
CA LEU A 285 4.13 9.89 -2.77
C LEU A 285 5.04 9.68 -4.00
N THR A 286 4.90 10.54 -5.01
CA THR A 286 5.73 10.46 -6.23
C THR A 286 7.19 10.89 -5.98
N GLU A 287 7.43 11.81 -5.05
CA GLU A 287 8.78 12.22 -4.65
C GLU A 287 9.51 11.10 -3.89
N ASN A 288 8.80 10.40 -2.99
CA ASN A 288 9.33 9.25 -2.25
C ASN A 288 9.77 8.11 -3.16
N LEU A 289 8.98 7.79 -4.21
CA LEU A 289 9.35 6.79 -5.23
C LEU A 289 10.63 7.13 -6.02
N ARG A 290 11.05 8.41 -6.04
CA ARG A 290 12.17 8.89 -6.87
C ARG A 290 13.47 9.13 -6.10
N ASP A 291 13.42 9.37 -4.79
CA ASP A 291 14.60 9.71 -3.96
C ASP A 291 14.91 8.69 -2.84
N THR A 292 14.62 7.42 -3.12
CA THR A 292 14.70 6.27 -2.20
C THR A 292 16.08 6.05 -1.56
N GLY A 293 17.17 6.32 -2.29
CA GLY A 293 18.53 6.09 -1.79
C GLY A 293 18.88 6.96 -0.58
N LYS A 294 18.24 8.13 -0.45
CA LYS A 294 18.37 8.98 0.74
C LYS A 294 17.51 8.49 1.89
N LEU A 295 16.37 7.87 1.58
CA LEU A 295 15.35 7.42 2.54
C LEU A 295 15.89 6.35 3.49
N PHE A 296 16.63 5.36 2.97
CA PHE A 296 17.15 4.24 3.75
C PHE A 296 18.61 4.41 4.21
N GLY A 297 19.31 5.46 3.74
CA GLY A 297 20.69 5.75 4.15
C GLY A 297 21.74 4.71 3.71
N ASP A 298 21.34 3.70 2.94
CA ASP A 298 22.20 2.65 2.39
C ASP A 298 21.83 2.40 0.92
N TRP A 299 22.85 2.35 0.05
CA TRP A 299 22.69 2.00 -1.35
C TRP A 299 22.07 0.60 -1.53
N TYR A 300 22.39 -0.35 -0.65
CA TYR A 300 21.83 -1.70 -0.69
C TYR A 300 20.31 -1.70 -0.49
N LEU A 301 19.84 -1.03 0.57
CA LEU A 301 18.42 -0.92 0.89
C LEU A 301 17.67 -0.10 -0.15
N GLY A 302 18.27 0.97 -0.68
CA GLY A 302 17.71 1.71 -1.80
C GLY A 302 17.58 0.87 -3.07
N ARG A 303 18.54 -0.03 -3.33
CA ARG A 303 18.46 -0.97 -4.46
C ARG A 303 17.41 -2.05 -4.23
N LEU A 304 17.28 -2.58 -3.01
CA LEU A 304 16.24 -3.51 -2.64
C LEU A 304 14.85 -2.90 -2.86
N HIS A 305 14.63 -1.68 -2.37
CA HIS A 305 13.37 -0.96 -2.56
C HIS A 305 13.05 -0.75 -4.04
N ARG A 306 14.05 -0.39 -4.88
CA ARG A 306 13.83 -0.26 -6.32
C ARG A 306 13.36 -1.58 -6.95
N ILE A 307 13.98 -2.70 -6.57
CA ILE A 307 13.56 -4.02 -7.06
C ILE A 307 12.14 -4.33 -6.57
N ALA A 308 11.83 -4.09 -5.29
CA ALA A 308 10.48 -4.29 -4.76
C ALA A 308 9.45 -3.40 -5.49
N SER A 309 9.77 -2.14 -5.73
CA SER A 309 8.92 -1.18 -6.46
C SER A 309 8.61 -1.65 -7.88
N GLU A 310 9.61 -2.18 -8.59
CA GLU A 310 9.45 -2.78 -9.91
C GLU A 310 8.57 -4.04 -9.86
N ARG A 311 8.74 -4.89 -8.83
CA ARG A 311 7.94 -6.12 -8.66
C ARG A 311 6.50 -5.87 -8.22
N PHE A 312 6.27 -4.79 -7.48
CA PHE A 312 4.94 -4.38 -7.01
C PHE A 312 4.22 -3.45 -8.00
N HIS A 313 4.86 -3.13 -9.13
CA HIS A 313 4.29 -2.27 -10.17
C HIS A 313 3.93 -0.85 -9.66
N LEU A 314 4.70 -0.32 -8.71
CA LEU A 314 4.39 0.97 -8.07
C LEU A 314 4.36 2.12 -9.08
N GLU A 315 5.24 2.13 -10.08
CA GLU A 315 5.26 3.15 -11.13
C GLU A 315 4.03 3.07 -12.06
N GLU A 316 3.52 1.87 -12.36
CA GLU A 316 2.27 1.71 -13.12
C GLU A 316 1.09 2.28 -12.33
N TRP A 317 0.96 1.90 -11.06
CA TRP A 317 -0.09 2.38 -10.17
C TRP A 317 -0.04 3.89 -9.99
N ALA A 318 1.15 4.46 -9.74
CA ALA A 318 1.33 5.90 -9.63
C ALA A 318 0.90 6.64 -10.90
N ARG A 319 1.25 6.12 -12.09
CA ARG A 319 0.78 6.69 -13.36
C ARG A 319 -0.73 6.63 -13.52
N ALA A 320 -1.36 5.51 -13.15
CA ALA A 320 -2.81 5.35 -13.22
C ALA A 320 -3.54 6.36 -12.30
N VAL A 321 -3.10 6.49 -11.05
CA VAL A 321 -3.62 7.46 -10.08
C VAL A 321 -3.43 8.90 -10.58
N THR A 322 -2.25 9.22 -11.12
CA THR A 322 -1.97 10.55 -11.70
C THR A 322 -2.96 10.88 -12.82
N ALA A 323 -3.21 9.92 -13.72
CA ALA A 323 -4.13 10.12 -14.84
C ALA A 323 -5.58 10.34 -14.36
N LYS A 324 -6.02 9.59 -13.34
CA LYS A 324 -7.34 9.79 -12.71
C LYS A 324 -7.46 11.17 -12.05
N MET A 325 -6.41 11.61 -11.35
CA MET A 325 -6.35 12.94 -10.74
C MET A 325 -6.46 14.06 -11.80
N GLN A 326 -5.70 13.94 -12.90
CA GLN A 326 -5.78 14.88 -14.02
C GLN A 326 -7.19 14.94 -14.61
N THR A 327 -7.81 13.78 -14.82
CA THR A 327 -9.19 13.68 -15.32
C THR A 327 -10.18 14.37 -14.39
N LEU A 328 -10.03 14.21 -13.07
CA LEU A 328 -10.88 14.87 -12.09
C LEU A 328 -10.70 16.40 -12.12
N ASN A 329 -9.46 16.89 -12.21
CA ASN A 329 -9.17 18.32 -12.33
C ASN A 329 -9.74 18.92 -13.62
N ASP A 330 -9.65 18.21 -14.75
CA ASP A 330 -10.22 18.64 -16.02
C ASP A 330 -11.75 18.77 -15.92
N ILE A 331 -12.43 17.80 -15.29
CA ILE A 331 -13.87 17.86 -15.04
C ILE A 331 -14.24 19.07 -14.17
N LEU A 332 -13.43 19.36 -13.15
CA LEU A 332 -13.63 20.51 -12.26
C LEU A 332 -13.48 21.83 -13.02
N HIS A 333 -12.43 21.99 -13.82
CA HIS A 333 -12.25 23.19 -14.64
C HIS A 333 -13.38 23.37 -15.66
N LEU A 334 -13.83 22.30 -16.32
CA LEU A 334 -14.99 22.38 -17.22
C LEU A 334 -16.28 22.78 -16.47
N ALA A 335 -16.44 22.34 -15.22
CA ALA A 335 -17.57 22.74 -14.39
C ALA A 335 -17.50 24.23 -14.00
N GLU A 336 -16.31 24.73 -13.66
CA GLU A 336 -16.07 26.16 -13.37
C GLU A 336 -16.38 27.03 -14.61
N GLU A 337 -15.86 26.66 -15.78
CA GLU A 337 -16.10 27.37 -17.04
C GLU A 337 -17.60 27.43 -17.40
N ALA A 338 -18.32 26.32 -17.22
CA ALA A 338 -19.76 26.27 -17.47
C ALA A 338 -20.55 27.23 -16.55
N VAL A 339 -20.14 27.35 -15.28
CA VAL A 339 -20.75 28.28 -14.32
C VAL A 339 -20.47 29.73 -14.71
N ASP A 340 -19.24 30.06 -15.07
CA ASP A 340 -18.87 31.43 -15.44
C ASP A 340 -19.49 31.86 -16.76
N HIS A 341 -19.53 30.98 -17.77
CA HIS A 341 -20.25 31.24 -19.01
C HIS A 341 -21.73 31.52 -18.75
N ARG A 342 -22.39 30.74 -17.87
CA ARG A 342 -23.80 30.96 -17.52
C ARG A 342 -24.02 32.30 -16.81
N ARG A 343 -23.10 32.73 -15.94
CA ARG A 343 -23.15 34.05 -15.30
C ARG A 343 -23.06 35.17 -16.34
N ALA A 344 -22.16 35.04 -17.31
CA ALA A 344 -22.02 36.02 -18.38
C ALA A 344 -23.32 36.13 -19.20
N VAL A 345 -23.91 35.00 -19.59
CA VAL A 345 -25.18 34.98 -20.34
C VAL A 345 -26.33 35.63 -19.55
N ILE A 346 -26.39 35.43 -18.22
CA ILE A 346 -27.42 36.05 -17.39
C ILE A 346 -27.20 37.54 -17.21
N LEU A 347 -25.94 37.97 -17.03
CA LEU A 347 -25.60 39.39 -16.97
C LEU A 347 -25.98 40.08 -18.28
N GLU A 348 -25.62 39.47 -19.42
CA GLU A 348 -25.99 39.95 -20.75
C GLU A 348 -27.52 40.00 -20.93
N SER A 349 -28.22 38.94 -20.55
CA SER A 349 -29.69 38.89 -20.62
C SER A 349 -30.35 39.97 -19.75
N MET A 350 -29.80 40.25 -18.57
CA MET A 350 -30.29 41.30 -17.66
C MET A 350 -30.08 42.70 -18.26
N ILE A 351 -28.92 42.94 -18.90
CA ILE A 351 -28.64 44.19 -19.61
C ILE A 351 -29.61 44.36 -20.78
N VAL A 352 -29.81 43.32 -21.60
CA VAL A 352 -30.78 43.34 -22.71
C VAL A 352 -32.19 43.60 -22.21
N LEU A 353 -32.61 42.95 -21.12
CA LEU A 353 -33.92 43.16 -20.51
C LEU A 353 -34.11 44.60 -20.02
N LEU A 354 -33.08 45.18 -19.39
CA LEU A 354 -33.09 46.57 -18.93
C LEU A 354 -33.26 47.54 -20.10
N PHE A 355 -32.52 47.34 -21.19
CA PHE A 355 -32.68 48.15 -22.41
C PHE A 355 -34.08 48.05 -23.03
N VAL A 356 -34.66 46.85 -23.05
CA VAL A 356 -36.03 46.65 -23.56
C VAL A 356 -37.04 47.37 -22.67
N LEU A 357 -36.88 47.28 -21.34
CA LEU A 357 -37.74 47.95 -20.38
C LEU A 357 -37.67 49.48 -20.53
N ASP A 358 -36.46 50.03 -20.65
CA ASP A 358 -36.24 51.46 -20.88
C ASP A 358 -36.91 51.92 -22.17
N LEU A 359 -36.78 51.16 -23.26
CA LEU A 359 -37.43 51.47 -24.53
C LEU A 359 -38.96 51.51 -24.38
N VAL A 360 -39.55 50.51 -23.71
CA VAL A 360 -41.00 50.46 -23.46
C VAL A 360 -41.46 51.65 -22.62
N LEU A 361 -40.69 52.02 -21.59
CA LEU A 361 -41.01 53.15 -20.73
C LEU A 361 -40.95 54.47 -21.50
N ILE A 362 -39.94 54.65 -22.36
CA ILE A 362 -39.87 55.81 -23.26
C ILE A 362 -41.10 55.87 -24.18
N PHE A 363 -41.53 54.74 -24.76
CA PHE A 363 -42.73 54.68 -25.60
C PHE A 363 -44.05 54.88 -24.85
N MET A 364 -44.11 54.62 -23.54
CA MET A 364 -45.31 54.91 -22.73
C MET A 364 -45.38 56.37 -22.27
N VAL A 365 -44.23 57.02 -22.11
CA VAL A 365 -44.13 58.41 -21.63
C VAL A 365 -44.15 59.42 -22.79
N ALA A 366 -43.69 59.02 -23.98
CA ALA A 366 -43.82 59.75 -25.23
C ALA A 366 -45.23 59.58 -25.83
#